data_AF-A0A259CVY9-F1
#
_entry.id   AF-A0A259CVY9-F1
#
_cell.length_a   1.000
_cell.length_b   1.000
_cell.length_c   1.000
_cell.angle_alpha   90.00
_cell.angle_beta   90.00
_cell.angle_gamma   90.00
#
_symmetry.space_group_name_H-M   'P 1'
#
loop_
_entity.id
_entity.type
_entity.pdbx_description
1 polymer ?
#
loop_
_entity_poly.entity_id
_entity_poly.type
_entity_poly.pdbx_seq_one_letter_code
_entity_poly.pdbx_strand_id
1 'polypeptide(L)'
;MNNNKLVLLSRFAAQARRFIGVVNVTRMSTDQPYAMHIILSAYACKDAELKTLAKLTSKSLPINHQLLNAIEHFLNEYRHTQDLQRAEHYLHHFAQFIYNIAVDGIAYRRAVSQFLAQLLKDERAFCTQLIRGFYPYWMAELSTYQAKDELLAFGQMLKNRAIAPKSLLDLWERAESELLSDEELNLLGHFTSDMLERELQEDALDSRRKIATILTVELRNQQAKNHFDYRLTVEKIQSLINKHDLKAFFVQVSRDFYYFWNANADANQRSEYSI
;
A
#
# COMPACT_ATOMS: atom_id res chain seq x y z
N MET A 1 -28.93 1.57 25.85
CA MET A 1 -27.62 2.27 25.73
C MET A 1 -27.27 2.82 27.11
N ASN A 2 -26.08 2.55 27.65
CA ASN A 2 -25.73 2.93 29.03
C ASN A 2 -25.55 4.48 29.15
N ASN A 3 -25.94 5.11 30.26
CA ASN A 3 -25.92 6.58 30.41
C ASN A 3 -24.54 7.19 30.12
N ASN A 4 -23.47 6.52 30.53
CA ASN A 4 -22.09 6.95 30.28
C ASN A 4 -21.72 6.98 28.78
N LYS A 5 -22.28 6.05 27.98
CA LYS A 5 -22.05 5.98 26.53
C LYS A 5 -22.75 7.13 25.80
N LEU A 6 -23.96 7.50 26.24
CA LEU A 6 -24.71 8.61 25.67
C LEU A 6 -24.04 9.95 25.98
N VAL A 7 -23.53 10.15 27.20
CA VAL A 7 -22.77 11.34 27.58
C VAL A 7 -21.49 11.47 26.74
N LEU A 8 -20.74 10.38 26.55
CA LEU A 8 -19.54 10.36 25.73
C LEU A 8 -19.83 10.73 24.27
N LEU A 9 -20.86 10.11 23.67
CA LEU A 9 -21.26 10.40 22.29
C LEU A 9 -21.72 11.85 22.09
N SER A 10 -22.47 12.40 23.05
CA SER A 10 -22.91 13.80 23.00
C SER A 10 -21.73 14.78 23.11
N ARG A 11 -20.76 14.49 23.99
CA ARG A 11 -19.52 15.30 24.09
C ARG A 11 -18.71 15.24 22.81
N PHE A 12 -18.55 14.04 22.24
CA PHE A 12 -17.88 13.85 20.96
C PHE A 12 -18.59 14.62 19.83
N ALA A 13 -19.91 14.49 19.70
CA ALA A 13 -20.70 15.17 18.67
C ALA A 13 -20.62 16.70 18.79
N ALA A 14 -20.60 17.24 20.02
CA ALA A 14 -20.45 18.67 20.26
C ALA A 14 -19.09 19.19 19.78
N GLN A 15 -18.00 18.47 20.10
CA GLN A 15 -16.66 18.83 19.65
C GLN A 15 -16.50 18.67 18.13
N ALA A 16 -16.98 17.54 17.60
CA ALA A 16 -16.94 17.20 16.19
C ALA A 16 -17.63 18.24 15.30
N ARG A 17 -18.71 18.88 15.78
CA ARG A 17 -19.46 19.90 15.03
C ARG A 17 -18.59 21.02 14.47
N ARG A 18 -17.52 21.38 15.17
CA ARG A 18 -16.61 22.47 14.77
C ARG A 18 -15.67 22.10 13.63
N PHE A 19 -15.46 20.80 13.40
CA PHE A 19 -14.41 20.31 12.49
C PHE A 19 -14.96 19.44 11.35
N ILE A 20 -15.93 18.58 11.64
CA ILE A 20 -16.49 17.60 10.70
C ILE A 20 -17.98 17.78 10.43
N GLY A 21 -18.60 18.81 11.04
CA GLY A 21 -20.02 19.13 10.86
C GLY A 21 -20.96 18.32 11.76
N VAL A 22 -22.25 18.34 11.43
CA VAL A 22 -23.30 17.79 12.31
C VAL A 22 -23.20 16.26 12.40
N VAL A 23 -22.96 15.76 13.62
CA VAL A 23 -22.91 14.32 13.91
C VAL A 23 -24.26 13.84 14.45
N ASN A 24 -24.84 12.83 13.81
CA ASN A 24 -26.06 12.18 14.30
C ASN A 24 -25.70 11.06 15.29
N VAL A 25 -25.87 11.33 16.58
CA VAL A 25 -25.54 10.41 17.69
C VAL A 25 -26.33 9.09 17.61
N THR A 26 -27.57 9.13 17.13
CA THR A 26 -28.38 7.92 16.96
C THR A 26 -27.80 7.04 15.87
N ARG A 27 -27.48 7.62 14.70
CA ARG A 27 -26.85 6.90 13.58
C ARG A 27 -25.48 6.36 13.93
N MET A 28 -24.67 7.09 14.71
CA MET A 28 -23.39 6.59 15.25
C MET A 28 -23.52 5.25 16.00
N SER A 29 -24.70 4.96 16.58
CA SER A 29 -24.94 3.73 17.34
C SER A 29 -25.59 2.61 16.53
N THR A 30 -26.19 2.92 15.37
CA THR A 30 -26.98 1.97 14.58
C THR A 30 -26.40 1.68 13.19
N ASP A 31 -25.56 2.56 12.65
CA ASP A 31 -25.01 2.53 11.30
C ASP A 31 -23.48 2.48 11.41
N GLN A 32 -22.91 1.27 11.30
CA GLN A 32 -21.47 1.02 11.43
C GLN A 32 -20.64 1.80 10.37
N PRO A 33 -21.00 1.79 9.07
CA PRO A 33 -20.31 2.61 8.07
C PRO A 33 -20.30 4.10 8.41
N TYR A 34 -21.43 4.66 8.83
CA TYR A 34 -21.49 6.06 9.25
C TYR A 34 -20.61 6.33 10.46
N ALA A 35 -20.67 5.46 11.48
CA ALA A 35 -19.85 5.59 12.68
C ALA A 35 -18.35 5.57 12.36
N MET A 36 -17.91 4.65 11.50
CA MET A 36 -16.52 4.57 11.05
C MET A 36 -16.07 5.82 10.30
N HIS A 37 -16.88 6.31 9.35
CA HIS A 37 -16.57 7.51 8.60
C HIS A 37 -16.39 8.74 9.51
N ILE A 38 -17.28 8.93 10.48
CA ILE A 38 -17.22 10.03 11.44
C ILE A 38 -15.99 9.91 12.36
N ILE A 39 -15.68 8.71 12.86
CA ILE A 39 -14.50 8.46 13.69
C ILE A 39 -13.20 8.73 12.92
N LEU A 40 -13.09 8.22 11.69
CA LEU A 40 -11.91 8.44 10.84
C LEU A 40 -11.75 9.92 10.47
N SER A 41 -12.86 10.62 10.21
CA SER A 41 -12.85 12.07 9.98
C SER A 41 -12.35 12.84 11.20
N ALA A 42 -12.78 12.43 12.40
CA ALA A 42 -12.30 13.02 13.64
C ALA A 42 -10.80 12.77 13.88
N TYR A 43 -10.28 11.59 13.51
CA TYR A 43 -8.84 11.29 13.58
C TYR A 43 -8.00 12.07 12.56
N ALA A 44 -8.54 12.34 11.37
CA ALA A 44 -7.86 13.12 10.35
C ALA A 44 -7.74 14.63 10.72
N CYS A 45 -8.53 15.11 11.69
CA CYS A 45 -8.47 16.50 12.16
C CYS A 45 -7.21 16.79 12.97
N LYS A 46 -6.78 18.06 13.02
CA LYS A 46 -5.61 18.49 13.82
C LYS A 46 -5.90 18.65 15.32
N ASP A 47 -7.16 18.57 15.75
CA ASP A 47 -7.57 18.81 17.15
C ASP A 47 -7.31 17.60 18.06
N ALA A 48 -6.43 17.76 19.06
CA ALA A 48 -6.03 16.69 19.96
C ALA A 48 -7.16 16.20 20.89
N GLU A 49 -8.04 17.12 21.29
CA GLU A 49 -9.21 16.79 22.11
C GLU A 49 -10.19 15.91 21.32
N LEU A 50 -10.50 16.29 20.08
CA LEU A 50 -11.37 15.52 19.19
C LEU A 50 -10.81 14.13 18.90
N LYS A 51 -9.49 13.99 18.66
CA LYS A 51 -8.84 12.67 18.50
C LYS A 51 -8.98 11.79 19.74
N THR A 52 -8.81 12.38 20.92
CA THR A 52 -8.96 11.66 22.20
C THR A 52 -10.40 11.20 22.39
N LEU A 53 -11.37 12.08 22.11
CA LEU A 53 -12.80 11.73 22.15
C LEU A 53 -13.15 10.67 21.10
N ALA A 54 -12.57 10.73 19.90
CA ALA A 54 -12.75 9.71 18.86
C ALA A 54 -12.23 8.34 19.34
N LYS A 55 -11.06 8.29 19.98
CA LYS A 55 -10.49 7.05 20.55
C LYS A 55 -11.33 6.45 21.68
N LEU A 56 -11.90 7.29 22.54
CA LEU A 56 -12.82 6.81 23.58
C LEU A 56 -14.15 6.35 22.99
N THR A 57 -14.67 7.10 22.02
CA THR A 57 -15.95 6.81 21.36
C THR A 57 -15.87 5.53 20.55
N SER A 58 -14.78 5.32 19.79
CA SER A 58 -14.56 4.12 19.00
C SER A 58 -14.62 2.87 19.87
N LYS A 59 -13.91 2.83 21.00
CA LYS A 59 -13.93 1.73 21.99
C LYS A 59 -15.31 1.43 22.57
N SER A 60 -16.20 2.42 22.61
CA SER A 60 -17.55 2.26 23.16
C SER A 60 -18.58 1.78 22.14
N LEU A 61 -18.28 1.88 20.85
CA LEU A 61 -19.17 1.54 19.74
C LEU A 61 -18.81 0.16 19.16
N PRO A 62 -19.80 -0.62 18.71
CA PRO A 62 -19.55 -1.89 18.02
C PRO A 62 -19.16 -1.62 16.57
N ILE A 63 -18.01 -0.98 16.34
CA ILE A 63 -17.49 -0.66 15.00
C ILE A 63 -16.34 -1.59 14.62
N ASN A 64 -15.95 -1.60 13.34
CA ASN A 64 -14.81 -2.41 12.90
C ASN A 64 -13.50 -1.85 13.48
N HIS A 65 -13.05 -2.44 14.58
CA HIS A 65 -11.81 -2.07 15.24
C HIS A 65 -10.56 -2.52 14.48
N GLN A 66 -10.66 -3.47 13.55
CA GLN A 66 -9.52 -4.05 12.84
C GLN A 66 -8.78 -2.99 12.02
N LEU A 67 -9.52 -2.14 11.31
CA LEU A 67 -8.92 -1.04 10.55
C LEU A 67 -8.23 -0.03 11.47
N LEU A 68 -8.85 0.32 12.60
CA LEU A 68 -8.24 1.24 13.58
C LEU A 68 -6.98 0.63 14.22
N ASN A 69 -7.00 -0.67 14.51
CA ASN A 69 -5.86 -1.39 15.04
C ASN A 69 -4.72 -1.47 14.01
N ALA A 70 -5.03 -1.77 12.74
CA ALA A 70 -4.05 -1.77 11.66
C ALA A 70 -3.35 -0.41 11.54
N ILE A 71 -4.13 0.67 11.61
CA ILE A 71 -3.61 2.04 11.55
C ILE A 71 -2.71 2.31 12.76
N GLU A 72 -3.13 1.97 13.97
CA GLU A 72 -2.33 2.17 15.19
C GLU A 72 -1.03 1.35 15.15
N HIS A 73 -1.09 0.10 14.68
CA HIS A 73 0.10 -0.76 14.50
C HIS A 73 1.10 -0.17 13.52
N PHE A 74 0.65 0.27 12.34
CA PHE A 74 1.54 0.85 11.35
C PHE A 74 2.11 2.21 11.79
N LEU A 75 1.31 3.09 12.39
CA LEU A 75 1.79 4.39 12.87
C LEU A 75 2.80 4.28 14.02
N ASN A 76 2.85 3.16 14.74
CA ASN A 76 3.90 2.93 15.72
C ASN A 76 5.29 2.85 15.08
N GLU A 77 5.42 2.41 13.81
CA GLU A 77 6.70 2.44 13.08
C GLU A 77 7.18 3.89 12.86
N TYR A 78 6.25 4.84 12.76
CA TYR A 78 6.54 6.25 12.54
C TYR A 78 6.74 7.05 13.84
N ARG A 79 6.59 6.43 15.02
CA ARG A 79 6.55 7.13 16.32
C ARG A 79 7.78 8.01 16.60
N HIS A 80 8.93 7.65 16.05
CA HIS A 80 10.20 8.36 16.21
C HIS A 80 10.61 9.19 14.98
N THR A 81 9.75 9.25 13.96
CA THR A 81 10.00 9.97 12.71
C THR A 81 9.39 11.37 12.76
N GLN A 82 9.98 12.31 12.02
CA GLN A 82 9.39 13.65 11.85
C GLN A 82 8.10 13.61 11.02
N ASP A 83 7.88 12.53 10.27
CA ASP A 83 6.72 12.35 9.38
C ASP A 83 5.47 11.83 10.10
N LEU A 84 5.51 11.52 11.40
CA LEU A 84 4.39 10.91 12.13
C LEU A 84 3.06 11.67 11.94
N GLN A 85 3.08 12.99 12.09
CA GLN A 85 1.86 13.80 11.97
C GLN A 85 1.31 13.77 10.54
N ARG A 86 2.21 13.75 9.54
CA ARG A 86 1.87 13.68 8.12
C ARG A 86 1.29 12.30 7.79
N ALA A 87 1.97 11.24 8.22
CA ALA A 87 1.55 9.85 8.09
C ALA A 87 0.17 9.62 8.73
N GLU A 88 -0.04 10.09 9.97
CA GLU A 88 -1.30 9.98 10.68
C GLU A 88 -2.43 10.67 9.92
N HIS A 89 -2.22 11.88 9.41
CA HIS A 89 -3.24 12.62 8.68
C HIS A 89 -3.67 11.90 7.39
N TYR A 90 -2.72 11.56 6.51
CA TYR A 90 -3.05 10.93 5.25
C TYR A 90 -3.57 9.51 5.41
N LEU A 91 -3.08 8.76 6.40
CA LEU A 91 -3.55 7.40 6.63
C LEU A 91 -5.00 7.37 7.13
N HIS A 92 -5.39 8.28 8.03
CA HIS A 92 -6.80 8.39 8.44
C HIS A 92 -7.70 8.93 7.33
N HIS A 93 -7.20 9.81 6.46
CA HIS A 93 -7.93 10.24 5.27
C HIS A 93 -8.11 9.07 4.29
N PHE A 94 -7.04 8.32 3.99
CA PHE A 94 -7.08 7.13 3.14
C PHE A 94 -7.99 6.04 3.70
N ALA A 95 -8.02 5.86 5.04
CA ALA A 95 -8.91 4.92 5.71
C ALA A 95 -10.40 5.14 5.35
N GLN A 96 -10.79 6.37 5.02
CA GLN A 96 -12.15 6.70 4.57
C GLN A 96 -12.49 6.11 3.19
N PHE A 97 -11.51 5.70 2.40
CA PHE A 97 -11.71 5.03 1.11
C PHE A 97 -11.81 3.51 1.24
N ILE A 98 -11.31 2.94 2.33
CA ILE A 98 -11.18 1.49 2.50
C ILE A 98 -12.00 0.91 3.65
N TYR A 99 -12.67 1.73 4.47
CA TYR A 99 -13.39 1.23 5.66
C TYR A 99 -14.59 0.33 5.36
N ASN A 100 -15.08 0.34 4.13
CA ASN A 100 -16.26 -0.42 3.70
C ASN A 100 -16.07 -1.08 2.32
N ILE A 101 -14.82 -1.37 1.95
CA ILE A 101 -14.52 -2.10 0.70
C ILE A 101 -14.29 -3.59 1.00
N ALA A 102 -14.33 -4.41 -0.05
CA ALA A 102 -13.93 -5.81 0.05
C ALA A 102 -12.44 -5.92 0.41
N VAL A 103 -12.08 -6.90 1.25
CA VAL A 103 -10.71 -7.14 1.72
C VAL A 103 -9.93 -7.92 0.65
N ASP A 104 -9.70 -7.27 -0.49
CA ASP A 104 -8.95 -7.84 -1.60
C ASP A 104 -8.05 -6.78 -2.25
N GLY A 105 -7.01 -7.24 -2.95
CA GLY A 105 -6.03 -6.36 -3.59
C GLY A 105 -6.58 -5.54 -4.76
N ILE A 106 -7.71 -5.92 -5.37
CA ILE A 106 -8.32 -5.18 -6.48
C ILE A 106 -9.08 -3.97 -5.92
N ALA A 107 -9.94 -4.21 -4.95
CA ALA A 107 -10.70 -3.19 -4.23
C ALA A 107 -9.75 -2.19 -3.54
N TYR A 108 -8.68 -2.70 -2.91
CA TYR A 108 -7.68 -1.84 -2.30
C TYR A 108 -6.99 -0.95 -3.33
N ARG A 109 -6.47 -1.52 -4.45
CA ARG A 109 -5.85 -0.72 -5.53
C ARG A 109 -6.78 0.34 -6.08
N ARG A 110 -8.05 0.01 -6.30
CA ARG A 110 -9.06 0.99 -6.75
C ARG A 110 -9.21 2.14 -5.75
N ALA A 111 -9.25 1.84 -4.45
CA ALA A 111 -9.29 2.86 -3.41
C ALA A 111 -8.00 3.69 -3.36
N VAL A 112 -6.82 3.08 -3.56
CA VAL A 112 -5.54 3.81 -3.69
C VAL A 112 -5.60 4.80 -4.85
N SER A 113 -5.99 4.36 -6.05
CA SER A 113 -6.08 5.24 -7.22
C SER A 113 -7.07 6.40 -6.99
N GLN A 114 -8.22 6.13 -6.38
CA GLN A 114 -9.20 7.18 -6.03
C GLN A 114 -8.65 8.20 -5.04
N PHE A 115 -7.93 7.74 -4.02
CA PHE A 115 -7.31 8.61 -3.03
C PHE A 115 -6.18 9.45 -3.64
N LEU A 116 -5.24 8.83 -4.36
CA LEU A 116 -4.10 9.51 -4.98
C LEU A 116 -4.56 10.55 -6.03
N ALA A 117 -5.68 10.31 -6.71
CA ALA A 117 -6.26 11.26 -7.65
C ALA A 117 -6.69 12.58 -7.00
N GLN A 118 -7.01 12.58 -5.70
CA GLN A 118 -7.42 13.78 -4.94
C GLN A 118 -6.23 14.57 -4.38
N LEU A 119 -5.02 14.00 -4.41
CA LEU A 119 -3.83 14.62 -3.85
C LEU A 119 -3.10 15.51 -4.86
N LEU A 120 -2.44 16.54 -4.31
CA LEU A 120 -1.48 17.36 -5.04
C LEU A 120 -0.27 16.54 -5.46
N LYS A 121 0.37 16.91 -6.58
CA LYS A 121 1.47 16.12 -7.18
C LYS A 121 2.63 15.87 -6.24
N ASP A 122 2.99 16.85 -5.43
CA ASP A 122 4.07 16.84 -4.43
C ASP A 122 3.76 15.94 -3.21
N GLU A 123 2.49 15.65 -2.95
CA GLU A 123 2.08 14.79 -1.84
C GLU A 123 1.98 13.30 -2.26
N ARG A 124 1.82 13.03 -3.56
CA ARG A 124 1.59 11.68 -4.09
C ARG A 124 2.71 10.71 -3.77
N ALA A 125 3.97 11.11 -3.95
CA ALA A 125 5.11 10.22 -3.72
C ALA A 125 5.13 9.69 -2.28
N PHE A 126 4.98 10.58 -1.30
CA PHE A 126 4.91 10.21 0.12
C PHE A 126 3.69 9.31 0.40
N CYS A 127 2.51 9.71 -0.09
CA CYS A 127 1.28 8.99 0.16
C CYS A 127 1.27 7.58 -0.47
N THR A 128 1.84 7.43 -1.67
CA THR A 128 2.00 6.13 -2.33
C THR A 128 2.87 5.21 -1.49
N GLN A 129 4.01 5.69 -0.96
CA GLN A 129 4.87 4.89 -0.09
C GLN A 129 4.16 4.51 1.22
N LEU A 130 3.48 5.48 1.84
CA LEU A 130 2.72 5.29 3.07
C LEU A 130 1.64 4.20 2.91
N ILE A 131 0.81 4.32 1.87
CA ILE A 131 -0.29 3.39 1.61
C ILE A 131 0.22 1.98 1.28
N ARG A 132 1.28 1.87 0.49
CA ARG A 132 1.94 0.59 0.21
C ARG A 132 2.48 -0.06 1.47
N GLY A 133 3.14 0.71 2.32
CA GLY A 133 3.64 0.25 3.62
C GLY A 133 2.51 -0.23 4.53
N PHE A 134 1.36 0.43 4.46
CA PHE A 134 0.17 0.10 5.25
C PHE A 134 -0.58 -1.15 4.77
N TYR A 135 -0.57 -1.47 3.47
CA TYR A 135 -1.33 -2.60 2.90
C TYR A 135 -1.14 -3.95 3.64
N PRO A 136 0.10 -4.38 3.99
CA PRO A 136 0.33 -5.55 4.84
C PRO A 136 -0.45 -5.56 6.16
N TYR A 137 -0.50 -4.43 6.86
CA TYR A 137 -1.17 -4.28 8.15
C TYR A 137 -2.69 -4.38 7.99
N TRP A 138 -3.20 -3.73 6.95
CA TRP A 138 -4.62 -3.81 6.61
C TRP A 138 -5.04 -5.24 6.30
N MET A 139 -4.29 -5.94 5.44
CA MET A 139 -4.57 -7.34 5.12
C MET A 139 -4.44 -8.27 6.34
N ALA A 140 -3.45 -8.07 7.20
CA ALA A 140 -3.25 -8.90 8.39
C ALA A 140 -4.39 -8.79 9.40
N GLU A 141 -4.91 -7.59 9.63
CA GLU A 141 -5.93 -7.33 10.65
C GLU A 141 -7.37 -7.58 10.16
N LEU A 142 -7.66 -7.34 8.87
CA LEU A 142 -9.02 -7.44 8.32
C LEU A 142 -9.37 -8.80 7.72
N SER A 143 -8.40 -9.70 7.53
CA SER A 143 -8.58 -10.99 6.87
C SER A 143 -9.28 -12.07 7.70
N THR A 144 -10.07 -11.70 8.72
CA THR A 144 -10.79 -12.67 9.57
C THR A 144 -12.00 -13.34 8.90
N TYR A 145 -12.10 -13.35 7.56
CA TYR A 145 -13.16 -14.06 6.85
C TYR A 145 -12.64 -14.79 5.59
N GLN A 146 -12.67 -16.13 5.66
CA GLN A 146 -12.73 -17.13 4.57
C GLN A 146 -11.52 -17.36 3.66
N ALA A 147 -10.47 -18.00 4.21
CA ALA A 147 -9.84 -19.23 3.72
C ALA A 147 -8.49 -19.39 4.45
N LYS A 148 -8.43 -20.33 5.39
CA LYS A 148 -7.35 -20.47 6.37
C LYS A 148 -5.99 -20.83 5.73
N ASP A 149 -6.00 -21.35 4.51
CA ASP A 149 -4.82 -21.87 3.83
C ASP A 149 -4.05 -20.79 3.05
N GLU A 150 -4.73 -19.81 2.45
CA GLU A 150 -4.07 -18.68 1.75
C GLU A 150 -3.48 -17.64 2.72
N LEU A 151 -4.08 -17.52 3.92
CA LEU A 151 -3.60 -16.62 4.98
C LEU A 151 -2.38 -17.13 5.73
N LEU A 152 -2.22 -18.46 5.86
CA LEU A 152 -1.00 -19.02 6.43
C LEU A 152 0.20 -18.71 5.51
N ALA A 153 -0.02 -18.78 4.19
CA ALA A 153 0.96 -18.38 3.18
C ALA A 153 1.24 -16.86 3.25
N PHE A 154 0.21 -16.00 3.32
CA PHE A 154 0.41 -14.54 3.40
C PHE A 154 1.05 -14.08 4.72
N GLY A 155 0.68 -14.67 5.87
CA GLY A 155 1.29 -14.38 7.17
C GLY A 155 2.74 -14.87 7.27
N GLN A 156 3.07 -16.01 6.65
CA GLN A 156 4.45 -16.47 6.48
C GLN A 156 5.22 -15.53 5.55
N MET A 157 4.60 -15.10 4.46
CA MET A 157 5.18 -14.16 3.50
C MET A 157 5.54 -12.80 4.14
N LEU A 158 4.66 -12.25 4.99
CA LEU A 158 4.93 -11.02 5.75
C LEU A 158 6.06 -11.19 6.78
N LYS A 159 6.12 -12.32 7.49
CA LYS A 159 7.26 -12.63 8.38
C LYS A 159 8.56 -12.83 7.61
N ASN A 160 8.49 -13.34 6.39
CA ASN A 160 9.64 -13.56 5.52
C ASN A 160 10.19 -12.26 4.93
N ARG A 161 9.46 -11.13 4.98
CA ARG A 161 9.92 -9.82 4.46
C ARG A 161 11.20 -9.31 5.14
N ALA A 162 11.44 -9.70 6.40
CA ALA A 162 12.67 -9.40 7.15
C ALA A 162 13.85 -10.35 6.87
N ILE A 163 13.59 -11.49 6.22
CA ILE A 163 14.61 -12.48 5.89
C ILE A 163 15.21 -12.09 4.53
N ALA A 164 16.53 -12.15 4.37
CA ALA A 164 17.14 -11.97 3.05
C ALA A 164 16.56 -13.02 2.08
N PRO A 165 16.13 -12.63 0.87
CA PRO A 165 15.60 -13.60 -0.10
C PRO A 165 16.69 -14.61 -0.43
N LYS A 166 16.37 -15.91 -0.37
CA LYS A 166 17.31 -17.01 -0.60
C LYS A 166 17.17 -17.58 -2.01
N SER A 167 16.07 -17.27 -2.69
CA SER A 167 15.76 -17.78 -4.02
C SER A 167 15.03 -16.75 -4.88
N LEU A 168 14.98 -17.01 -6.19
CA LEU A 168 14.16 -16.23 -7.13
C LEU A 168 12.65 -16.39 -6.86
N LEU A 169 12.23 -17.54 -6.31
CA LEU A 169 10.83 -17.76 -5.94
C LEU A 169 10.43 -16.85 -4.78
N ASP A 170 11.30 -16.69 -3.79
CA ASP A 170 11.07 -15.77 -2.66
C ASP A 170 10.89 -14.32 -3.14
N LEU A 171 11.64 -13.93 -4.18
CA LEU A 171 11.53 -12.62 -4.81
C LEU A 171 10.22 -12.48 -5.61
N TRP A 172 9.80 -13.54 -6.30
CA TRP A 172 8.53 -13.56 -7.01
C TRP A 172 7.36 -13.40 -6.05
N GLU A 173 7.29 -14.24 -5.02
CA GLU A 173 6.23 -14.19 -4.01
C GLU A 173 6.15 -12.77 -3.42
N ARG A 174 7.30 -12.19 -3.02
CA ARG A 174 7.38 -10.79 -2.57
C ARG A 174 6.81 -9.82 -3.56
N ALA A 175 7.26 -9.87 -4.81
CA ALA A 175 6.81 -8.94 -5.84
C ALA A 175 5.31 -9.06 -6.11
N GLU A 176 4.71 -10.24 -5.94
CA GLU A 176 3.28 -10.49 -6.13
C GLU A 176 2.39 -9.85 -5.05
N SER A 177 2.86 -9.73 -3.80
CA SER A 177 2.09 -9.00 -2.76
C SER A 177 2.31 -7.50 -2.73
N GLU A 178 3.29 -7.01 -3.49
CA GLU A 178 3.61 -5.60 -3.55
C GLU A 178 2.60 -4.84 -4.40
N LEU A 179 2.14 -3.70 -3.88
CA LEU A 179 1.24 -2.83 -4.62
C LEU A 179 2.05 -1.94 -5.57
N LEU A 180 1.94 -2.22 -6.88
CA LEU A 180 2.58 -1.45 -7.93
C LEU A 180 1.85 -0.11 -8.20
N SER A 181 2.58 0.91 -8.65
CA SER A 181 2.05 2.24 -8.96
C SER A 181 1.63 2.26 -10.41
N ASP A 182 0.91 3.31 -10.79
CA ASP A 182 0.51 3.51 -12.17
C ASP A 182 1.74 3.60 -13.10
N GLU A 183 2.85 4.22 -12.67
CA GLU A 183 4.09 4.28 -13.46
C GLU A 183 4.73 2.89 -13.63
N GLU A 184 4.75 2.08 -12.58
CA GLU A 184 5.29 0.72 -12.61
C GLU A 184 4.41 -0.22 -13.45
N LEU A 185 3.09 -0.08 -13.34
CA LEU A 185 2.13 -0.82 -14.15
C LEU A 185 2.24 -0.43 -15.63
N ASN A 186 2.40 0.86 -15.93
CA ASN A 186 2.63 1.35 -17.29
C ASN A 186 3.97 0.83 -17.85
N LEU A 187 5.04 0.84 -17.06
CA LEU A 187 6.34 0.28 -17.43
C LEU A 187 6.20 -1.20 -17.83
N LEU A 188 5.57 -2.00 -16.97
CA LEU A 188 5.33 -3.41 -17.22
C LEU A 188 4.40 -3.64 -18.41
N GLY A 189 3.40 -2.77 -18.59
CA GLY A 189 2.47 -2.79 -19.73
C GLY A 189 3.19 -2.56 -21.06
N HIS A 190 4.06 -1.55 -21.13
CA HIS A 190 4.88 -1.29 -22.32
C HIS A 190 5.82 -2.46 -22.64
N PHE A 191 6.51 -2.99 -21.62
CA PHE A 191 7.36 -4.16 -21.78
C PHE A 191 6.58 -5.38 -22.30
N THR A 192 5.40 -5.65 -21.74
CA THR A 192 4.58 -6.79 -22.13
C THR A 192 4.02 -6.63 -23.56
N SER A 193 3.65 -5.41 -23.93
CA SER A 193 3.12 -5.11 -25.27
C SER A 193 4.18 -5.32 -26.36
N ASP A 194 5.41 -4.85 -26.14
CA ASP A 194 6.53 -5.09 -27.07
C ASP A 194 6.87 -6.60 -27.20
N MET A 195 6.69 -7.38 -26.14
CA MET A 195 6.86 -8.85 -26.21
C MET A 195 5.73 -9.53 -27.00
N LEU A 196 4.50 -9.04 -26.93
CA LEU A 196 3.37 -9.54 -27.74
C LEU A 196 3.57 -9.24 -29.23
N GLU A 197 4.06 -8.04 -29.57
CA GLU A 197 4.39 -7.66 -30.94
C GLU A 197 5.49 -8.53 -31.57
N ARG A 198 6.32 -9.16 -30.73
CA ARG A 198 7.37 -10.11 -31.16
C ARG A 198 6.89 -11.56 -31.28
N GLU A 199 5.57 -11.80 -31.22
CA GLU A 199 4.92 -13.12 -31.36
C GLU A 199 5.49 -14.19 -30.40
N LEU A 200 5.84 -13.79 -29.18
CA LEU A 200 6.31 -14.74 -28.16
C LEU A 200 5.18 -15.68 -27.72
N GLN A 201 5.52 -16.95 -27.50
CA GLN A 201 4.63 -17.95 -26.91
C GLN A 201 4.14 -17.49 -25.52
N GLU A 202 2.88 -17.79 -25.18
CA GLU A 202 2.21 -17.29 -23.98
C GLU A 202 2.96 -17.64 -22.67
N ASP A 203 3.46 -18.87 -22.55
CA ASP A 203 4.27 -19.32 -21.40
C ASP A 203 5.60 -18.56 -21.25
N ALA A 204 6.22 -18.21 -22.38
CA ALA A 204 7.45 -17.43 -22.40
C ALA A 204 7.19 -15.97 -22.01
N LEU A 205 6.01 -15.44 -22.33
CA LEU A 205 5.59 -14.10 -21.98
C LEU A 205 5.30 -13.97 -20.48
N ASP A 206 4.59 -14.95 -19.88
CA ASP A 206 4.32 -14.95 -18.44
C ASP A 206 5.62 -14.98 -17.62
N SER A 207 6.56 -15.86 -18.00
CA SER A 207 7.86 -15.96 -17.34
C SER A 207 8.67 -14.66 -17.42
N ARG A 208 8.63 -13.96 -18.56
CA ARG A 208 9.28 -12.65 -18.75
C ARG A 208 8.61 -11.57 -17.90
N ARG A 209 7.28 -11.54 -17.86
CA ARG A 209 6.51 -10.58 -17.05
C ARG A 209 6.78 -10.76 -15.56
N LYS A 210 6.91 -12.00 -15.08
CA LYS A 210 7.29 -12.31 -13.69
C LYS A 210 8.66 -11.74 -13.35
N ILE A 211 9.67 -11.96 -14.19
CA ILE A 211 11.02 -11.41 -13.99
C ILE A 211 11.02 -9.88 -14.03
N ALA A 212 10.31 -9.27 -14.98
CA ALA A 212 10.20 -7.82 -15.06
C ALA A 212 9.51 -7.22 -13.82
N THR A 213 8.52 -7.91 -13.26
CA THR A 213 7.85 -7.50 -12.02
C THR A 213 8.80 -7.57 -10.82
N ILE A 214 9.59 -8.64 -10.70
CA ILE A 214 10.65 -8.76 -9.68
C ILE A 214 11.66 -7.61 -9.81
N LEU A 215 12.14 -7.35 -11.03
CA LEU A 215 13.10 -6.27 -11.29
C LEU A 215 12.50 -4.92 -10.88
N THR A 216 11.26 -4.65 -11.25
CA THR A 216 10.57 -3.39 -10.91
C THR A 216 10.54 -3.17 -9.39
N VAL A 217 10.13 -4.20 -8.64
CA VAL A 217 10.05 -4.13 -7.17
C VAL A 217 11.44 -3.99 -6.54
N GLU A 218 12.42 -4.78 -6.96
CA GLU A 218 13.77 -4.73 -6.37
C GLU A 218 14.51 -3.43 -6.70
N LEU A 219 14.35 -2.88 -7.92
CA LEU A 219 14.91 -1.59 -8.32
C LEU A 219 14.32 -0.47 -7.47
N ARG A 220 13.00 -0.51 -7.22
CA ARG A 220 12.34 0.43 -6.30
C ARG A 220 12.89 0.29 -4.88
N ASN A 221 12.99 -0.93 -4.36
CA ASN A 221 13.44 -1.18 -3.00
C ASN A 221 14.89 -0.69 -2.77
N GLN A 222 15.71 -0.73 -3.81
CA GLN A 222 17.08 -0.20 -3.80
C GLN A 222 17.17 1.27 -4.17
N GLN A 223 16.04 1.93 -4.46
CA GLN A 223 15.97 3.31 -4.94
C GLN A 223 16.90 3.56 -6.13
N ALA A 224 16.94 2.60 -7.07
CA ALA A 224 17.82 2.66 -8.23
C ALA A 224 17.49 3.88 -9.10
N LYS A 225 18.49 4.69 -9.43
CA LYS A 225 18.34 5.92 -10.23
C LYS A 225 19.14 5.90 -11.53
N ASN A 226 20.14 5.04 -11.62
CA ASN A 226 21.07 5.02 -12.75
C ASN A 226 21.40 3.58 -13.17
N HIS A 227 22.13 3.45 -14.28
CA HIS A 227 22.59 2.17 -14.82
C HIS A 227 23.42 1.34 -13.82
N PHE A 228 24.22 1.99 -12.96
CA PHE A 228 25.03 1.29 -11.96
C PHE A 228 24.14 0.61 -10.92
N ASP A 229 23.11 1.29 -10.40
CA ASP A 229 22.15 0.72 -9.46
C ASP A 229 21.34 -0.42 -10.10
N TYR A 230 20.98 -0.28 -11.38
CA TYR A 230 20.32 -1.32 -12.14
C TYR A 230 21.17 -2.58 -12.21
N ARG A 231 22.45 -2.41 -12.57
CA ARG A 231 23.41 -3.52 -12.67
C ARG A 231 23.61 -4.21 -11.32
N LEU A 232 23.76 -3.45 -10.23
CA LEU A 232 23.87 -4.03 -8.89
C LEU A 232 22.63 -4.83 -8.50
N THR A 233 21.44 -4.32 -8.84
CA THR A 233 20.18 -5.03 -8.58
C THR A 233 20.12 -6.35 -9.35
N VAL A 234 20.49 -6.34 -10.63
CA VAL A 234 20.55 -7.54 -11.48
C VAL A 234 21.57 -8.54 -10.94
N GLU A 235 22.79 -8.10 -10.59
CA GLU A 235 23.84 -8.96 -10.03
C GLU A 235 23.40 -9.61 -8.71
N LYS A 236 22.75 -8.84 -7.83
CA LYS A 236 22.17 -9.34 -6.57
C LYS A 236 21.14 -10.43 -6.83
N ILE A 237 20.16 -10.20 -7.69
CA ILE A 237 19.13 -11.20 -8.00
C ILE A 237 19.75 -12.42 -8.68
N GLN A 238 20.69 -12.20 -9.60
CA GLN A 238 21.40 -13.26 -10.33
C GLN A 238 22.17 -14.18 -9.38
N SER A 239 22.69 -13.66 -8.26
CA SER A 239 23.39 -14.46 -7.23
C SER A 239 22.48 -15.48 -6.51
N LEU A 240 21.16 -15.29 -6.56
CA LEU A 240 20.16 -16.17 -5.95
C LEU A 240 19.72 -17.31 -6.90
N ILE A 241 20.23 -17.32 -8.14
CA ILE A 241 19.84 -18.28 -9.18
C ILE A 241 20.93 -19.35 -9.34
N ASN A 242 20.65 -20.56 -8.87
CA ASN A 242 21.57 -21.70 -8.96
C ASN A 242 21.54 -22.42 -10.32
N LYS A 243 20.41 -22.39 -11.03
CA LYS A 243 20.25 -23.07 -12.32
C LYS A 243 20.81 -22.22 -13.47
N HIS A 244 21.76 -22.77 -14.22
CA HIS A 244 22.46 -22.04 -15.29
C HIS A 244 21.52 -21.50 -16.37
N ASP A 245 20.59 -22.31 -16.87
CA ASP A 245 19.67 -21.89 -17.94
C ASP A 245 18.71 -20.79 -17.47
N LEU A 246 18.22 -20.90 -16.23
CA LEU A 246 17.39 -19.87 -15.60
C LEU A 246 18.18 -18.57 -15.39
N LYS A 247 19.48 -18.68 -15.08
CA LYS A 247 20.38 -17.53 -14.93
C LYS A 247 20.60 -16.83 -16.26
N ALA A 248 20.81 -17.58 -17.33
CA ALA A 248 20.94 -17.04 -18.70
C ALA A 248 19.63 -16.38 -19.15
N PHE A 249 18.49 -17.03 -18.90
CA PHE A 249 17.18 -16.48 -19.19
C PHE A 249 16.93 -15.18 -18.41
N PHE A 250 17.19 -15.16 -17.10
CA PHE A 250 17.08 -13.95 -16.28
C PHE A 250 17.94 -12.80 -16.81
N VAL A 251 19.20 -13.06 -17.15
CA VAL A 251 20.09 -12.04 -17.72
C VAL A 251 19.54 -11.51 -19.03
N GLN A 252 19.03 -12.37 -19.91
CA GLN A 252 18.41 -11.95 -21.16
C GLN A 252 17.21 -11.02 -20.91
N VAL A 253 16.27 -11.44 -20.05
CA VAL A 253 15.09 -10.62 -19.72
C VAL A 253 15.50 -9.30 -19.06
N SER A 254 16.51 -9.31 -18.19
CA SER A 254 17.01 -8.08 -17.55
C SER A 254 17.61 -7.10 -18.57
N ARG A 255 18.20 -7.57 -19.67
CA ARG A 255 18.70 -6.69 -20.75
C ARG A 255 17.55 -6.13 -21.56
N ASP A 256 16.58 -6.96 -21.91
CA ASP A 256 15.40 -6.54 -22.66
C ASP A 256 14.59 -5.50 -21.86
N PHE A 257 14.42 -5.71 -20.56
CA PHE A 257 13.69 -4.81 -19.67
C PHE A 257 14.42 -3.48 -19.40
N TYR A 258 15.75 -3.47 -19.43
CA TYR A 258 16.57 -2.27 -19.15
C TYR A 258 16.19 -1.09 -20.04
N TYR A 259 15.90 -1.34 -21.32
CA TYR A 259 15.52 -0.29 -22.28
C TYR A 259 14.27 0.47 -21.83
N PHE A 260 13.27 -0.25 -21.33
CA PHE A 260 12.01 0.33 -20.84
C PHE A 260 12.23 1.06 -19.51
N TRP A 261 12.98 0.44 -18.60
CA TRP A 261 13.28 1.05 -17.31
C TRP A 261 14.08 2.34 -17.47
N ASN A 262 15.11 2.37 -18.31
CA ASN A 262 15.93 3.55 -18.54
C ASN A 262 15.14 4.68 -19.22
N ALA A 263 14.30 4.36 -20.21
CA ALA A 263 13.43 5.35 -20.85
C ALA A 263 12.45 5.99 -19.86
N ASN A 264 11.95 5.21 -18.90
CA ASN A 264 11.06 5.70 -17.85
C ASN A 264 11.82 6.48 -16.76
N ALA A 265 13.06 6.06 -16.42
CA ALA A 265 13.95 6.77 -15.52
C ALA A 265 14.35 8.15 -16.07
N ASP A 266 14.66 8.26 -17.36
CA ASP A 266 14.97 9.52 -18.04
C ASP A 266 13.75 10.46 -18.09
N ALA A 267 12.54 9.91 -18.26
CA ALA A 267 11.29 10.69 -18.21
C ALA A 267 11.03 11.26 -16.80
N ASN A 268 11.30 10.47 -15.75
CA ASN A 268 11.18 10.92 -14.36
C ASN A 268 12.23 11.97 -13.99
N GLN A 269 13.47 11.87 -14.51
CA GLN A 269 14.50 12.89 -14.30
C GLN A 269 14.15 14.22 -14.98
N ARG A 270 13.51 14.21 -16.17
CA ARG A 270 13.09 15.45 -16.86
C ARG A 270 11.93 16.17 -16.17
N SER A 271 11.10 15.45 -15.42
CA SER A 271 9.99 16.05 -14.66
C SER A 271 10.46 16.94 -13.50
N GLU A 272 11.67 16.72 -12.97
CA GLU A 272 12.24 17.54 -11.87
C GLU A 272 12.83 18.87 -12.36
N TYR A 273 12.99 19.06 -13.68
CA TYR A 273 13.59 20.26 -14.29
C TYR A 273 12.63 21.09 -15.15
N SER A 274 11.34 20.75 -15.18
CA SER A 274 10.33 21.61 -15.83
C SER A 274 9.74 22.57 -14.78
N ILE A 275 10.38 23.74 -14.66
CA ILE A 275 9.88 24.93 -13.96
C ILE A 275 8.73 25.54 -14.77
#